data_AF-A0A1V9K0A4-F1
#
_entry.id   AF-A0A1V9K0A4-F1
#
_cell.length_a   1.000
_cell.length_b   1.000
_cell.length_c   1.000
_cell.angle_alpha   90.00
_cell.angle_beta   90.00
_cell.angle_gamma   90.00
#
_symmetry.space_group_name_H-M   'P 1'
#
loop_
_entity.id
_entity.type
_entity.pdbx_description
1 polymer ?
#
loop_
_entity_poly.entity_id
_entity_poly.type
_entity_poly.pdbx_seq_one_letter_code
_entity_poly.pdbx_strand_id
1 'polypeptide(L)'
;MSSHRLDVPELHRRLDIQRRSLGLSWRGVGRQVGLPVSVFTRMGNGRGIEADALVTLLVWLDLDTDIAALIEPGQPKIPCPNCHRLYEPKNDGTIRVHACGGNRP
;
A
#
# COMPACT_ATOMS: atom_id res chain seq x y z
N MET A 1 -13.03 -22.16 -0.47
CA MET A 1 -11.58 -22.05 -0.77
C MET A 1 -11.45 -21.50 -2.18
N SER A 2 -10.56 -20.54 -2.42
CA SER A 2 -10.31 -20.03 -3.77
C SER A 2 -9.64 -21.11 -4.62
N SER A 3 -10.10 -21.31 -5.86
CA SER A 3 -9.49 -22.22 -6.85
C SER A 3 -8.15 -21.68 -7.37
N HIS A 4 -7.85 -20.41 -7.12
CA HIS A 4 -6.68 -19.71 -7.62
C HIS A 4 -5.78 -19.26 -6.46
N ARG A 5 -4.47 -19.30 -6.70
CA ARG A 5 -3.43 -18.83 -5.79
C ARG A 5 -2.55 -17.82 -6.50
N LEU A 6 -2.21 -16.74 -5.81
CA LEU A 6 -1.25 -15.75 -6.29
C LEU A 6 0.16 -16.34 -6.34
N ASP A 7 0.81 -16.22 -7.49
CA ASP A 7 2.24 -16.46 -7.65
C ASP A 7 3.02 -15.22 -7.19
N VAL A 8 3.34 -15.18 -5.89
CA VAL A 8 4.06 -14.07 -5.26
C VAL A 8 5.48 -13.90 -5.83
N PRO A 9 6.27 -14.98 -6.04
CA PRO A 9 7.57 -14.87 -6.68
C PRO A 9 7.53 -14.22 -8.07
N GLU A 10 6.62 -14.64 -8.95
CA GLU A 10 6.51 -14.05 -10.30
C GLU A 10 6.07 -12.58 -10.24
N LEU A 11 5.10 -12.26 -9.37
CA LEU A 11 4.69 -10.87 -9.16
C LEU A 11 5.86 -10.00 -8.68
N HIS A 12 6.63 -10.48 -7.71
CA HIS A 12 7.82 -9.78 -7.21
C HIS A 12 8.89 -9.61 -8.31
N ARG A 13 9.08 -10.60 -9.17
CA ARG A 13 10.00 -10.53 -10.31
C ARG A 13 9.58 -9.44 -11.31
N ARG A 14 8.29 -9.36 -11.66
CA ARG A 14 7.76 -8.31 -12.56
C ARG A 14 7.93 -6.92 -11.96
N LEU A 15 7.63 -6.76 -10.67
CA LEU A 15 7.88 -5.51 -9.94
C LEU A 15 9.37 -5.12 -9.97
N ASP A 16 10.27 -6.09 -9.81
CA ASP A 16 11.71 -5.81 -9.81
C ASP A 16 12.20 -5.33 -11.18
N ILE A 17 11.70 -5.92 -12.27
CA ILE A 17 12.01 -5.49 -13.63
C ILE A 17 11.57 -4.04 -13.87
N GLN A 18 10.32 -3.71 -13.57
CA GLN A 18 9.79 -2.36 -13.78
C GLN A 18 10.42 -1.33 -12.85
N ARG A 19 10.67 -1.70 -11.58
CA ARG A 19 11.41 -0.86 -10.65
C ARG A 19 12.78 -0.48 -11.21
N ARG A 20 13.51 -1.47 -11.75
CA ARG A 20 14.85 -1.26 -12.33
C ARG A 20 14.79 -0.40 -13.59
N SER A 21 13.79 -0.60 -14.45
CA SER A 21 13.62 0.23 -15.66
C SER A 21 13.34 1.70 -15.33
N LEU A 22 12.68 1.96 -14.20
CA LEU A 22 12.43 3.32 -13.68
C LEU A 22 13.58 3.87 -12.82
N GLY A 23 14.68 3.12 -12.62
CA GLY A 23 15.80 3.55 -11.78
C GLY A 23 15.45 3.70 -10.28
N LEU A 24 14.36 3.07 -9.82
CA LEU A 24 13.86 3.22 -8.46
C LEU A 24 14.49 2.20 -7.51
N SER A 25 14.62 2.55 -6.23
CA SER A 25 14.80 1.57 -5.16
C SER A 25 13.45 1.04 -4.68
N TRP A 26 13.40 -0.05 -3.91
CA TRP A 26 12.14 -0.52 -3.29
C TRP A 26 11.47 0.53 -2.40
N ARG A 27 12.28 1.40 -1.77
CA ARG A 27 11.78 2.57 -1.04
C ARG A 27 11.17 3.62 -1.97
N GLY A 28 11.76 3.80 -3.15
CA GLY A 28 11.20 4.66 -4.21
C GLY A 28 9.84 4.15 -4.69
N VAL A 29 9.73 2.85 -4.98
CA VAL A 29 8.45 2.23 -5.35
C VAL A 29 7.42 2.43 -4.24
N GLY A 30 7.77 2.11 -2.99
CA GLY A 30 6.87 2.29 -1.84
C GLY A 30 6.35 3.72 -1.68
N ARG A 31 7.17 4.73 -2.00
CA ARG A 31 6.72 6.14 -2.00
C ARG A 31 5.72 6.43 -3.11
N GLN A 32 5.88 5.85 -4.29
CA GLN A 32 4.94 6.04 -5.41
C GLN A 32 3.59 5.39 -5.14
N VAL A 33 3.59 4.18 -4.58
CA VAL A 33 2.37 3.39 -4.36
C VAL A 33 1.76 3.56 -2.96
N GLY A 34 2.38 4.36 -2.08
CA GLY A 34 1.93 4.54 -0.71
C GLY A 34 2.10 3.31 0.21
N LEU A 35 2.89 2.31 -0.20
CA LEU A 35 3.11 1.07 0.55
C LEU A 35 4.43 1.09 1.34
N PRO A 36 4.46 0.52 2.55
CA PRO A 36 5.70 0.42 3.32
C PRO A 36 6.67 -0.59 2.68
N VAL A 37 7.98 -0.32 2.79
CA VAL A 37 9.04 -1.16 2.21
C VAL A 37 8.96 -2.63 2.65
N SER A 38 8.44 -2.88 3.86
CA SER A 38 8.25 -4.21 4.42
C SER A 38 7.34 -5.11 3.58
N VAL A 39 6.43 -4.54 2.77
CA VAL A 39 5.61 -5.30 1.81
C VAL A 39 6.52 -6.00 0.79
N PHE A 40 7.45 -5.28 0.18
CA PHE A 40 8.37 -5.85 -0.82
C PHE A 40 9.33 -6.87 -0.19
N THR A 41 9.83 -6.60 1.03
CA THR A 41 10.64 -7.58 1.76
C THR A 41 9.86 -8.86 2.07
N ARG A 42 8.59 -8.76 2.47
CA ARG A 42 7.71 -9.93 2.66
C ARG A 42 7.53 -10.72 1.37
N MET A 43 7.28 -10.02 0.25
CA MET A 43 7.13 -10.64 -1.06
C MET A 43 8.39 -11.38 -1.51
N GLY A 44 9.56 -10.76 -1.36
CA GLY A 44 10.85 -11.40 -1.67
C GLY A 44 11.12 -12.66 -0.84
N ASN A 45 10.54 -12.73 0.36
CA ASN A 45 10.56 -13.92 1.22
C ASN A 45 9.42 -14.92 0.93
N GLY A 46 8.69 -14.76 -0.17
CA GLY A 46 7.60 -15.64 -0.58
C GLY A 46 6.32 -15.54 0.26
N ARG A 47 6.17 -14.50 1.09
CA ARG A 47 4.98 -14.31 1.91
C ARG A 47 3.88 -13.59 1.13
N GLY A 48 2.63 -14.00 1.36
CA GLY A 48 1.45 -13.37 0.79
C GLY A 48 1.34 -11.88 1.13
N ILE A 49 0.60 -11.17 0.28
CA ILE A 49 0.26 -9.75 0.42
C ILE A 49 -1.23 -9.58 0.67
N GLU A 50 -1.59 -8.45 1.25
CA GLU A 50 -3.00 -8.08 1.45
C GLU A 50 -3.64 -7.71 0.10
N ALA A 51 -4.96 -7.83 0.00
CA ALA A 51 -5.70 -7.63 -1.25
C ALA A 51 -5.50 -6.21 -1.81
N ASP A 52 -5.61 -5.18 -0.97
CA ASP A 52 -5.43 -3.78 -1.40
C ASP A 52 -4.00 -3.51 -1.91
N ALA A 53 -3.01 -4.11 -1.27
CA ALA A 53 -1.61 -4.00 -1.70
C ALA A 53 -1.38 -4.72 -3.04
N LEU A 54 -1.98 -5.89 -3.25
CA LEU A 54 -1.94 -6.60 -4.55
C LEU A 54 -2.52 -5.72 -5.65
N VAL A 55 -3.72 -5.20 -5.42
CA VAL A 55 -4.47 -4.40 -6.38
C VAL A 55 -3.70 -3.13 -6.76
N THR A 56 -3.14 -2.42 -5.77
CA THR A 56 -2.27 -1.25 -5.99
C THR A 56 -1.05 -1.59 -6.86
N LEU A 57 -0.41 -2.74 -6.60
CA LEU A 57 0.78 -3.17 -7.34
C LEU A 57 0.45 -3.62 -8.78
N LEU A 58 -0.72 -4.20 -9.01
CA LEU A 58 -1.17 -4.57 -10.36
C LEU A 58 -1.41 -3.33 -11.24
N VAL A 59 -2.02 -2.27 -10.67
CA VAL A 59 -2.16 -0.99 -11.38
C VAL A 59 -0.82 -0.35 -11.65
N TRP A 60 0.08 -0.33 -10.67
CA TRP A 60 1.41 0.23 -10.87
C TRP A 60 2.19 -0.52 -11.95
N LEU A 61 1.96 -1.83 -12.10
CA LEU A 61 2.53 -2.66 -13.16
C LEU A 61 1.87 -2.47 -14.54
N ASP A 62 0.83 -1.64 -14.63
CA ASP A 62 -0.02 -1.49 -15.83
C ASP A 62 -0.56 -2.84 -16.35
N LEU A 63 -0.75 -3.81 -15.45
CA LEU A 63 -1.19 -5.17 -15.79
C LEU A 63 -2.71 -5.32 -15.82
N ASP A 64 -3.46 -4.28 -15.45
CA ASP A 64 -4.92 -4.29 -15.58
C ASP A 64 -5.48 -2.85 -15.54
N THR A 65 -5.72 -2.28 -16.72
CA THR A 65 -6.32 -0.95 -16.89
C THR A 65 -7.78 -0.94 -16.40
N ASP A 66 -8.46 -2.09 -16.41
CA ASP A 66 -9.88 -2.19 -16.04
C ASP A 66 -10.07 -2.27 -14.51
N ILE A 67 -9.17 -2.94 -13.79
CA ILE A 67 -9.18 -2.95 -12.32
C ILE A 67 -8.78 -1.57 -11.76
N ALA A 68 -7.95 -0.80 -12.47
CA ALA A 68 -7.56 0.56 -12.08
C ALA A 68 -8.77 1.47 -11.82
N ALA A 69 -9.85 1.32 -12.60
CA ALA A 69 -11.07 2.11 -12.45
C ALA A 69 -11.86 1.80 -11.16
N LEU A 70 -11.57 0.69 -10.49
CA LEU A 70 -12.25 0.23 -9.27
C LEU A 70 -11.47 0.55 -7.98
N ILE A 71 -10.35 1.29 -8.09
CA ILE A 71 -9.45 1.56 -6.95
C ILE A 71 -9.49 3.03 -6.61
N GLU A 72 -9.86 3.33 -5.38
CA GLU A 72 -9.75 4.68 -4.82
C GLU A 72 -8.36 4.88 -4.21
N PRO A 73 -7.72 6.05 -4.45
CA PRO A 73 -6.43 6.35 -3.83
C PRO A 73 -6.60 6.37 -2.30
N GLY A 74 -5.75 5.61 -1.60
CA GLY A 74 -5.73 5.62 -0.14
C GLY A 74 -5.51 7.03 0.40
N GLN A 75 -6.32 7.44 1.37
CA GLN A 75 -6.21 8.78 1.92
C GLN A 75 -4.83 9.02 2.56
N PRO A 76 -4.23 10.20 2.34
CA PRO A 76 -2.92 10.50 2.90
C PRO A 76 -2.98 10.46 4.43
N LYS A 77 -1.94 9.90 5.06
CA LYS A 77 -1.80 9.93 6.52
C LYS A 77 -1.54 11.37 6.94
N ILE A 78 -2.54 12.01 7.53
CA ILE A 78 -2.46 13.38 8.03
C ILE A 78 -1.87 13.36 9.44
N PRO A 79 -0.85 14.17 9.77
CA PRO A 79 -0.36 14.28 11.14
C PRO A 79 -1.33 15.06 12.02
N CYS A 80 -1.53 14.60 13.26
CA CYS A 80 -2.32 15.31 14.26
C CYS A 80 -1.67 16.65 14.64
N PRO A 81 -2.40 17.78 14.62
CA PRO A 81 -1.83 19.08 14.98
C PRO A 81 -1.42 19.19 16.46
N ASN A 82 -1.97 18.34 17.35
CA ASN A 82 -1.72 18.42 18.79
C ASN A 82 -0.53 17.54 19.24
N CYS A 83 -0.47 16.27 18.83
CA CYS A 83 0.59 15.32 19.24
C CYS A 83 1.41 14.75 18.08
N HIS A 84 1.21 15.23 16.85
CA HIS A 84 1.97 14.82 15.66
C HIS A 84 1.91 13.32 15.31
N ARG A 85 1.11 12.50 16.01
CA ARG A 85 0.79 11.13 15.61
C ARG A 85 0.02 11.13 14.30
N LEU A 86 0.35 10.17 13.42
CA LEU A 86 -0.35 9.97 12.16
C LEU A 86 -1.77 9.47 12.43
N TYR A 87 -2.76 10.14 11.84
CA TYR A 87 -4.10 9.61 11.77
C TYR A 87 -4.18 8.44 10.77
N GLU A 88 -5.02 7.47 11.08
CA GLU A 88 -5.45 6.44 10.13
C GLU A 88 -6.83 6.87 9.57
N PRO A 89 -6.89 7.39 8.34
CA PRO A 89 -8.17 7.67 7.70
C PRO A 89 -8.90 6.36 7.42
N LYS A 90 -10.22 6.34 7.65
CA LYS A 90 -11.07 5.24 7.23
C LYS A 90 -11.41 5.38 5.74
N ASN A 91 -11.84 4.26 5.16
CA ASN A 91 -12.25 4.19 3.75
C ASN A 91 -13.49 5.04 3.43
N ASP A 92 -14.29 5.44 4.43
CA ASP A 92 -15.43 6.36 4.27
C ASP A 92 -15.01 7.86 4.28
N GLY A 93 -13.71 8.13 4.28
CA GLY A 93 -13.14 9.47 4.36
C GLY A 93 -13.20 10.10 5.76
N THR A 94 -13.70 9.38 6.77
CA THR A 94 -13.70 9.85 8.15
C THR A 94 -12.35 9.55 8.81
N ILE A 95 -11.82 10.51 9.56
CA ILE A 95 -10.58 10.34 10.31
C ILE A 95 -10.93 9.79 11.70
N ARG A 96 -10.32 8.67 12.10
CA ARG A 96 -10.37 8.24 13.51
C ARG A 96 -9.51 9.19 14.35
N VAL A 97 -10.16 10.16 14.97
CA VAL A 97 -9.54 11.03 15.97
C VAL A 97 -9.17 10.17 17.18
N HIS A 98 -7.88 10.03 17.46
CA HIS A 98 -7.43 9.48 18.72
C HIS A 98 -7.48 10.56 19.82
N ALA A 99 -7.76 10.16 21.06
CA ALA A 99 -7.85 11.09 22.18
C ALA A 99 -6.48 11.70 22.49
N CYS A 100 -6.20 12.86 21.89
CA CYS A 100 -4.99 13.62 22.07
C CYS A 100 -5.31 14.85 22.92
N GLY A 101 -5.05 14.75 24.23
CA GLY A 101 -5.41 15.74 25.24
C GLY A 101 -6.51 15.20 26.16
N GLY A 102 -6.10 14.49 27.21
CA GLY A 102 -7.01 14.15 28.30
C GLY A 102 -7.39 15.42 29.04
N ASN A 103 -8.58 15.96 28.76
CA ASN A 103 -9.31 16.67 29.80
C ASN A 103 -10.31 15.66 30.38
N ARG A 104 -9.92 15.10 31.52
CA ARG A 104 -10.77 14.29 32.38
C ARG A 104 -11.71 15.26 33.11
N PRO A 105 -13.04 15.11 33.11
CA PRO A 105 -13.81 15.57 34.26
C PRO A 105 -13.46 14.73 35.49
#